data_AF-A0A379W5M2-F1
#
_entry.id   AF-A0A379W5M2-F1
#
_cell.length_a   1.000
_cell.length_b   1.000
_cell.length_c   1.000
_cell.angle_alpha   90.00
_cell.angle_beta   90.00
_cell.angle_gamma   90.00
#
_symmetry.space_group_name_H-M   'P 1'
#
loop_
_entity.id
_entity.type
_entity.pdbx_description
1 polymer ?
#
loop_
_entity_poly.entity_id
_entity_poly.type
_entity_poly.pdbx_seq_one_letter_code
_entity_poly.pdbx_strand_id
1 'polypeptide(L)'
;MAVSAAVIVGIYMVGTWALNTLLPAGKTDIVAGVMQAMHAAADTLHMPWLIPVMAICMFFGALGQINSWLVGPIYMLQEASREDNLLGDRIGKLHPVWKTPAFALTVQAIIVTVLCFSTFISPSVAAAYWMLTALTTITYFIPYLVMFPAFWRLRKTQPDTPRSFKIPGKVLPAILPALGFLSIAFAVALLFIPPSQIDMGGYFQYAGKIIGGAVLAVVVAEYIYHRAQKRNARLSMAGGNKMYMPVLEINLRKLEENARTEKALLASSGIDVMAVNKVFDGCVETAQAVFNGGITVIAESRTYNLKKIRETGCTTCLLRSRV
;
A
#
# COMPACT_ATOMS: atom_id res chain seq x y z
N MET A 1 13.78 -8.90 0.21
CA MET A 1 12.50 -9.63 0.42
C MET A 1 12.71 -11.01 1.02
N ALA A 2 13.43 -11.94 0.38
CA ALA A 2 13.64 -13.29 0.94
C ALA A 2 14.32 -13.30 2.33
N VAL A 3 15.38 -12.51 2.50
CA VAL A 3 16.06 -12.35 3.81
C VAL A 3 15.08 -11.84 4.87
N SER A 4 14.30 -10.80 4.55
CA SER A 4 13.29 -10.26 5.46
C SER A 4 12.24 -11.31 5.85
N ALA A 5 11.75 -12.10 4.89
CA ALA A 5 10.79 -13.17 5.16
C ALA A 5 11.40 -14.25 6.09
N ALA A 6 12.64 -14.69 5.83
CA ALA A 6 13.33 -15.66 6.67
C ALA A 6 13.55 -15.14 8.10
N VAL A 7 13.95 -13.87 8.24
CA VAL A 7 14.14 -13.24 9.56
C VAL A 7 12.81 -13.15 10.31
N ILE A 8 11.73 -12.72 9.65
CA ILE A 8 10.39 -12.64 10.27
C ILE A 8 9.95 -14.03 10.74
N VAL A 9 10.01 -15.03 9.87
CA VAL A 9 9.64 -16.41 10.22
C VAL A 9 10.49 -16.92 11.40
N GLY A 10 11.80 -16.71 11.36
CA GLY A 10 12.71 -17.13 12.43
C GLY A 10 12.36 -16.51 13.78
N ILE A 11 12.14 -15.19 13.83
CA ILE A 11 11.77 -14.49 15.07
C ILE A 11 10.42 -14.99 15.61
N TYR A 12 9.43 -15.17 14.73
CA TYR A 12 8.10 -15.66 15.12
C TYR A 12 8.16 -17.11 15.64
N MET A 13 8.95 -17.98 15.01
CA MET A 13 9.14 -19.35 15.45
C MET A 13 9.79 -19.41 16.83
N VAL A 14 10.86 -18.63 17.05
CA VAL A 14 11.55 -18.56 18.34
C VAL A 14 10.61 -18.05 19.43
N GLY A 15 9.86 -16.99 19.17
CA GLY A 15 8.89 -16.44 20.13
C GLY A 15 7.79 -17.44 20.48
N THR A 16 7.23 -18.11 19.48
CA THR A 16 6.16 -19.12 19.68
C THR A 16 6.69 -20.33 20.46
N TRP A 17 7.90 -20.79 20.13
CA TRP A 17 8.52 -21.91 20.83
C TRP A 17 8.80 -21.57 22.30
N ALA A 18 9.35 -20.39 22.58
CA ALA A 18 9.59 -19.92 23.95
C ALA A 18 8.29 -19.76 24.76
N LEU A 19 7.20 -19.31 24.12
CA LEU A 19 5.90 -19.21 24.80
C LEU A 19 5.35 -20.59 25.16
N ASN A 20 5.40 -21.54 24.22
CA ASN A 20 4.86 -22.89 24.41
C ASN A 20 5.69 -23.77 25.36
N THR A 21 6.96 -23.42 25.63
CA THR A 21 7.76 -24.12 26.64
C THR A 21 7.43 -23.64 28.06
N LEU A 22 7.01 -22.39 28.21
CA LEU A 22 6.69 -21.76 29.50
C LEU A 22 5.23 -21.95 29.91
N LEU A 23 4.30 -22.04 28.95
CA LEU A 23 2.87 -22.16 29.21
C LEU A 23 2.32 -23.48 28.63
N PRO A 24 1.62 -24.31 29.44
CA PRO A 24 0.93 -25.49 28.93
C PRO A 24 -0.11 -25.13 27.87
N ALA A 25 -0.19 -25.94 26.81
CA ALA A 25 -1.19 -25.80 25.76
C ALA A 25 -2.61 -25.81 26.36
N GLY A 26 -3.32 -24.68 26.28
CA GLY A 26 -4.70 -24.52 26.77
C GLY A 26 -4.88 -23.54 27.93
N LYS A 27 -3.80 -23.03 28.55
CA LYS A 27 -3.88 -21.95 29.56
C LYS A 27 -3.50 -20.57 29.03
N THR A 28 -3.11 -20.49 27.75
CA THR A 28 -2.69 -19.24 27.11
C THR A 28 -3.91 -18.43 26.70
N ASP A 29 -4.05 -17.24 27.29
CA ASP A 29 -5.02 -16.26 26.82
C ASP A 29 -4.52 -15.62 25.51
N ILE A 30 -5.43 -15.36 24.56
CA ILE A 30 -5.06 -14.86 23.24
C ILE A 30 -4.66 -13.37 23.28
N VAL A 31 -5.15 -12.63 24.27
CA VAL A 31 -4.86 -11.20 24.48
C VAL A 31 -3.71 -11.03 25.46
N ALA A 32 -3.75 -11.72 26.59
CA ALA A 32 -2.77 -11.60 27.67
C ALA A 32 -1.60 -12.60 27.58
N GLY A 33 -1.59 -13.51 26.60
CA GLY A 33 -0.69 -14.66 26.54
C GLY A 33 0.79 -14.32 26.61
N VAL A 34 1.21 -13.22 26.01
CA VAL A 34 2.61 -12.76 26.11
C VAL A 34 2.96 -12.35 27.53
N MET A 35 2.10 -11.56 28.20
CA MET A 35 2.32 -11.16 29.59
C MET A 35 2.24 -12.36 30.54
N GLN A 36 1.33 -13.30 30.30
CA GLN A 36 1.25 -14.56 31.07
C GLN A 36 2.55 -15.37 30.95
N ALA A 37 3.14 -15.45 29.75
CA ALA A 37 4.40 -16.14 29.55
C ALA A 37 5.55 -15.42 30.26
N MET A 38 5.57 -14.08 30.23
CA MET A 38 6.55 -13.29 30.97
C MET A 38 6.42 -13.46 32.48
N HIS A 39 5.19 -13.55 33.00
CA HIS A 39 4.94 -13.87 34.42
C HIS A 39 5.49 -15.26 34.77
N ALA A 40 5.15 -16.29 34.00
CA ALA A 40 5.65 -17.65 34.22
C ALA A 40 7.18 -17.73 34.16
N ALA A 41 7.81 -17.00 33.22
CA ALA A 41 9.27 -16.89 33.15
C ALA A 41 9.86 -16.17 34.36
N ALA A 42 9.27 -15.05 34.78
CA ALA A 42 9.73 -14.27 35.93
C ALA A 42 9.64 -15.07 37.23
N ASP A 43 8.58 -15.86 37.41
CA ASP A 43 8.41 -16.75 38.57
C ASP A 43 9.47 -17.86 38.57
N THR A 44 9.74 -18.46 37.39
CA THR A 44 10.76 -19.50 37.23
C THR A 44 12.18 -18.98 37.47
N LEU A 45 12.45 -17.74 37.06
CA LEU A 45 13.76 -17.07 37.25
C LEU A 45 13.89 -16.39 38.62
N HIS A 46 12.83 -16.38 39.43
CA HIS A 46 12.74 -15.63 40.68
C HIS A 46 13.03 -14.12 40.51
N MET A 47 12.62 -13.53 39.38
CA MET A 47 12.84 -12.13 39.01
C MET A 47 11.51 -11.37 38.82
N PRO A 48 10.72 -11.12 39.87
CA PRO A 48 9.41 -10.47 39.76
C PRO A 48 9.48 -9.03 39.23
N TRP A 49 10.63 -8.37 39.37
CA TRP A 49 10.87 -7.02 38.84
C TRP A 49 10.87 -6.97 37.30
N LEU A 50 11.04 -8.11 36.62
CA LEU A 50 11.02 -8.18 35.16
C LEU A 50 9.63 -7.88 34.60
N ILE A 51 8.56 -8.26 35.32
CA ILE A 51 7.17 -8.07 34.91
C ILE A 51 6.84 -6.60 34.61
N PRO A 52 7.03 -5.63 35.53
CA PRO A 52 6.72 -4.24 35.25
C PRO A 52 7.59 -3.64 34.15
N VAL A 53 8.86 -4.06 34.03
CA VAL A 53 9.75 -3.62 32.95
C VAL A 53 9.21 -4.07 31.60
N MET A 54 8.85 -5.35 31.47
CA MET A 54 8.28 -5.90 30.23
C MET A 54 6.92 -5.26 29.91
N ALA A 55 6.08 -5.00 30.91
CA ALA A 55 4.82 -4.30 30.73
C ALA A 55 5.02 -2.88 30.14
N ILE A 56 6.01 -2.13 30.63
CA ILE A 56 6.36 -0.81 30.10
C ILE A 56 6.88 -0.92 28.66
N CYS A 57 7.77 -1.88 28.39
CA CYS A 57 8.28 -2.11 27.03
C CYS A 57 7.14 -2.47 26.06
N MET A 58 6.21 -3.34 26.46
CA MET A 58 5.04 -3.70 25.66
C MET A 58 4.11 -2.50 25.44
N PHE A 59 3.89 -1.67 26.46
CA PHE A 59 3.09 -0.45 26.33
C PHE A 59 3.66 0.50 25.27
N PHE A 60 4.95 0.81 25.33
CA PHE A 60 5.59 1.65 24.31
C PHE A 60 5.64 0.98 22.93
N GLY A 61 5.82 -0.34 22.88
CA GLY A 61 5.73 -1.11 21.63
C GLY A 61 4.35 -1.02 20.99
N ALA A 62 3.28 -1.17 21.78
CA ALA A 62 1.90 -1.05 21.32
C ALA A 62 1.57 0.38 20.86
N LEU A 63 2.01 1.41 21.61
CA LEU A 63 1.86 2.81 21.20
C LEU A 63 2.58 3.11 19.88
N GLY A 64 3.82 2.63 19.73
CA GLY A 64 4.58 2.78 18.49
C GLY A 64 3.91 2.09 17.30
N GLN A 65 3.30 0.92 17.53
CA GLN A 65 2.51 0.23 16.53
C GLN A 65 1.28 1.07 16.14
N ILE A 66 0.45 1.46 17.09
CA ILE A 66 -0.76 2.27 16.83
C ILE A 66 -0.42 3.54 16.03
N ASN A 67 0.65 4.24 16.42
CA ASN A 67 1.09 5.45 15.72
C ASN A 67 1.42 5.21 14.24
N SER A 68 2.10 4.09 13.93
CA SER A 68 2.42 3.72 12.55
C SER A 68 1.18 3.39 11.71
N TRP A 69 0.15 2.80 12.34
CA TRP A 69 -1.08 2.38 11.66
C TRP A 69 -2.12 3.50 11.49
N LEU A 70 -2.00 4.61 12.22
CA LEU A 70 -2.88 5.77 12.06
C LEU A 70 -2.70 6.44 10.68
N VAL A 71 -1.47 6.51 10.21
CA VAL A 71 -1.10 7.37 9.08
C VAL A 71 -1.13 6.62 7.74
N GLY A 72 -0.58 5.40 7.71
CA GLY A 72 -0.38 4.63 6.48
C GLY A 72 -1.65 4.43 5.63
N PRO A 73 -2.72 3.82 6.17
CA PRO A 73 -3.94 3.53 5.42
C PRO A 73 -4.59 4.78 4.84
N ILE A 74 -4.49 5.92 5.54
CA ILE A 74 -5.17 7.14 5.15
C ILE A 74 -4.48 7.81 3.97
N TYR A 75 -3.15 7.77 3.92
CA TYR A 75 -2.43 8.23 2.73
C TYR A 75 -2.66 7.30 1.52
N MET A 76 -2.76 5.98 1.73
CA MET A 76 -3.16 5.06 0.66
C MET A 76 -4.56 5.38 0.13
N LEU A 77 -5.49 5.63 1.04
CA LEU A 77 -6.87 6.01 0.74
C LEU A 77 -6.96 7.37 0.04
N GLN A 78 -6.09 8.31 0.41
CA GLN A 78 -5.97 9.62 -0.22
C GLN A 78 -5.46 9.50 -1.65
N GLU A 79 -4.43 8.68 -1.90
CA GLU A 79 -3.89 8.48 -3.24
C GLU A 79 -4.94 7.87 -4.17
N ALA A 80 -5.65 6.84 -3.70
CA ALA A 80 -6.79 6.26 -4.40
C ALA A 80 -7.91 7.30 -4.67
N SER A 81 -8.12 8.25 -3.75
CA SER A 81 -9.08 9.33 -3.93
C SER A 81 -8.57 10.48 -4.81
N ARG A 82 -7.27 10.58 -5.08
CA ARG A 82 -6.69 11.64 -5.91
C ARG A 82 -6.79 11.31 -7.40
N GLU A 83 -6.55 10.04 -7.75
CA GLU A 83 -6.59 9.58 -9.14
C GLU A 83 -8.04 9.50 -9.66
N ASP A 84 -8.97 8.94 -8.87
CA ASP A 84 -10.32 8.63 -9.35
C ASP A 84 -11.44 9.31 -8.54
N ASN A 85 -11.13 10.29 -7.68
CA ASN A 85 -12.10 10.92 -6.77
C ASN A 85 -13.05 9.91 -6.10
N LEU A 86 -12.52 8.79 -5.61
CA LEU A 86 -13.33 7.66 -5.13
C LEU A 86 -14.17 8.01 -3.89
N LEU A 87 -13.67 8.89 -3.03
CA LEU A 87 -14.28 9.15 -1.71
C LEU A 87 -14.92 10.53 -1.61
N GLY A 88 -14.74 11.35 -2.65
CA GLY A 88 -15.21 12.72 -2.70
C GLY A 88 -14.22 13.70 -2.11
N ASP A 89 -14.37 14.95 -2.53
CA ASP A 89 -13.40 16.01 -2.30
C ASP A 89 -13.12 16.29 -0.82
N ARG A 90 -14.02 15.93 0.10
CA ARG A 90 -13.83 16.16 1.54
C ARG A 90 -12.89 15.15 2.21
N ILE A 91 -12.92 13.88 1.78
CA ILE A 91 -12.10 12.81 2.39
C ILE A 91 -10.66 12.88 1.89
N GLY A 92 -10.45 13.23 0.61
CA GLY A 92 -9.11 13.41 0.05
C GLY A 92 -8.47 14.78 0.32
N LYS A 93 -9.16 15.70 0.99
CA LYS A 93 -8.66 17.05 1.26
C LYS A 93 -7.58 17.04 2.33
N LEU A 94 -6.42 17.55 1.94
CA LEU A 94 -5.32 17.80 2.87
C LEU A 94 -5.54 19.09 3.66
N HIS A 95 -5.11 19.06 4.92
CA HIS A 95 -5.05 20.23 5.76
C HIS A 95 -4.12 21.30 5.13
N PRO A 96 -4.51 22.59 5.10
CA PRO A 96 -3.76 23.64 4.40
C PRO A 96 -2.29 23.74 4.84
N VAL A 97 -2.05 23.70 6.16
CA VAL A 97 -0.74 23.83 6.82
C VAL A 97 0.01 22.49 6.86
N TRP A 98 -0.53 21.52 7.60
CA TRP A 98 0.13 20.25 7.91
C TRP A 98 0.14 19.20 6.78
N LYS A 99 -0.58 19.45 5.67
CA LYS A 99 -0.73 18.51 4.55
C LYS A 99 -1.20 17.11 4.95
N THR A 100 -1.98 17.00 6.03
CA THR A 100 -2.55 15.75 6.53
C THR A 100 -4.04 15.63 6.19
N PRO A 101 -4.54 14.43 5.85
CA PRO A 101 -5.97 14.19 5.57
C PRO A 101 -6.81 14.12 6.87
N ALA A 102 -6.98 15.26 7.54
CA ALA A 102 -7.58 15.36 8.87
C ALA A 102 -9.02 14.80 8.96
N PHE A 103 -9.86 15.04 7.94
CA PHE A 103 -11.23 14.52 7.94
C PHE A 103 -11.27 12.99 7.85
N ALA A 104 -10.43 12.39 7.02
CA ALA A 104 -10.33 10.94 6.90
C ALA A 104 -9.81 10.30 8.20
N LEU A 105 -8.84 10.95 8.87
CA LEU A 105 -8.37 10.58 10.22
C LEU A 105 -9.52 10.56 11.23
N THR A 106 -10.35 11.61 11.27
CA THR A 106 -11.50 11.66 12.19
C THR A 106 -12.52 10.58 11.87
N VAL A 107 -12.84 10.34 10.60
CA VAL A 107 -13.77 9.27 10.19
C VAL A 107 -13.24 7.89 10.61
N GLN A 108 -11.96 7.61 10.36
CA GLN A 108 -11.31 6.37 10.82
C GLN A 108 -11.38 6.24 12.34
N ALA A 109 -11.06 7.30 13.09
CA ALA A 109 -11.12 7.29 14.55
C ALA A 109 -12.52 6.96 15.06
N ILE A 110 -13.57 7.57 14.48
CA ILE A 110 -14.96 7.26 14.82
C ILE A 110 -15.29 5.79 14.55
N ILE A 111 -14.90 5.27 13.38
CA ILE A 111 -15.13 3.85 13.03
C ILE A 111 -14.44 2.94 14.03
N VAL A 112 -13.16 3.19 14.36
CA VAL A 112 -12.41 2.39 15.34
C VAL A 112 -13.08 2.46 16.71
N THR A 113 -13.50 3.64 17.17
CA THR A 113 -14.22 3.80 18.44
C THR A 113 -15.52 2.98 18.46
N VAL A 114 -16.32 3.04 17.39
CA VAL A 114 -17.54 2.23 17.26
C VAL A 114 -17.23 0.74 17.28
N LEU A 115 -16.19 0.30 16.57
CA LEU A 115 -15.76 -1.10 16.59
C LEU A 115 -15.25 -1.53 17.97
N CYS A 116 -14.59 -0.65 18.73
CA CYS A 116 -14.20 -0.92 20.10
C CYS A 116 -15.41 -1.16 21.02
N PHE A 117 -16.54 -0.49 20.78
CA PHE A 117 -17.77 -0.77 21.55
C PHE A 117 -18.30 -2.20 21.35
N SER A 118 -17.93 -2.90 20.27
CA SER A 118 -18.28 -4.32 20.08
C SER A 118 -17.72 -5.24 21.18
N THR A 119 -16.68 -4.79 21.90
CA THR A 119 -16.11 -5.52 23.05
C THR A 119 -17.09 -5.63 24.22
N PHE A 120 -18.03 -4.69 24.38
CA PHE A 120 -19.06 -4.74 25.42
C PHE A 120 -20.23 -5.68 25.07
N ILE A 121 -20.43 -5.97 23.78
CA ILE A 121 -21.50 -6.83 23.29
C ILE A 121 -21.05 -8.30 23.25
N SER A 122 -19.74 -8.53 23.19
CA SER A 122 -19.15 -9.87 23.09
C SER A 122 -19.07 -10.55 24.46
N PRO A 123 -19.15 -11.90 24.53
CA PRO A 123 -19.12 -12.65 25.79
C PRO A 123 -17.82 -12.44 26.60
N SER A 124 -16.73 -12.13 25.91
CA SER A 124 -15.43 -11.84 26.52
C SER A 124 -14.59 -10.92 25.62
N VAL A 125 -13.57 -10.30 26.22
CA VAL A 125 -12.58 -9.49 25.49
C VAL A 125 -11.82 -10.35 24.47
N ALA A 126 -11.49 -11.60 24.82
CA ALA A 126 -10.83 -12.53 23.92
C ALA A 126 -11.71 -12.89 22.70
N ALA A 127 -13.02 -13.10 22.91
CA ALA A 127 -13.95 -13.36 21.82
C ALA A 127 -14.09 -12.15 20.88
N ALA A 128 -14.20 -10.94 21.44
CA ALA A 128 -14.24 -9.71 20.65
C ALA A 128 -12.95 -9.52 19.83
N TYR A 129 -11.80 -9.68 20.48
CA TYR A 129 -10.49 -9.57 19.83
C TYR A 129 -10.36 -10.58 18.69
N TRP A 130 -10.65 -11.85 18.94
CA TRP A 130 -10.63 -12.88 17.89
C TRP A 130 -11.56 -12.56 16.73
N MET A 131 -12.80 -12.14 17.03
CA MET A 131 -13.78 -11.80 16.00
C MET A 131 -13.30 -10.64 15.13
N LEU A 132 -12.77 -9.57 15.73
CA LEU A 132 -12.23 -8.42 15.00
C LEU A 132 -11.00 -8.80 14.17
N THR A 133 -10.12 -9.65 14.70
CA THR A 133 -8.95 -10.18 13.97
C THR A 133 -9.40 -11.04 12.78
N ALA A 134 -10.38 -11.92 12.97
CA ALA A 134 -10.91 -12.77 11.91
C ALA A 134 -11.57 -11.93 10.79
N LEU A 135 -12.39 -10.94 11.16
CA LEU A 135 -13.03 -10.00 10.22
C LEU A 135 -12.01 -9.15 9.45
N THR A 136 -10.97 -8.68 10.12
CA THR A 136 -9.87 -7.94 9.47
C THR A 136 -9.14 -8.85 8.49
N THR A 137 -8.84 -10.09 8.91
CA THR A 137 -8.11 -11.07 8.08
C THR A 137 -8.89 -11.43 6.82
N ILE A 138 -10.18 -11.73 6.92
CA ILE A 138 -10.99 -12.08 5.74
C ILE A 138 -11.11 -10.88 4.77
N THR A 139 -11.28 -9.67 5.31
CA THR A 139 -11.36 -8.45 4.49
C THR A 139 -10.04 -8.16 3.78
N TYR A 140 -8.92 -8.48 4.40
CA TYR A 140 -7.59 -8.35 3.79
C TYR A 140 -7.34 -9.41 2.72
N PHE A 141 -7.76 -10.66 2.97
CA PHE A 141 -7.49 -11.79 2.07
C PHE A 141 -8.30 -11.77 0.78
N ILE A 142 -9.52 -11.21 0.79
CA ILE A 142 -10.35 -11.10 -0.42
C ILE A 142 -9.60 -10.38 -1.57
N PRO A 143 -9.03 -9.16 -1.38
CA PRO A 143 -8.19 -8.52 -2.39
C PRO A 143 -7.02 -9.39 -2.87
N TYR A 144 -6.33 -10.12 -1.98
CA TYR A 144 -5.24 -11.02 -2.37
C TYR A 144 -5.72 -12.17 -3.26
N LEU A 145 -6.89 -12.76 -2.95
CA LEU A 145 -7.51 -13.79 -3.77
C LEU A 145 -7.85 -13.31 -5.18
N VAL A 146 -8.18 -12.02 -5.35
CA VAL A 146 -8.39 -11.41 -6.67
C VAL A 146 -7.07 -11.02 -7.35
N MET A 147 -6.08 -10.58 -6.56
CA MET A 147 -4.77 -10.13 -7.05
C MET A 147 -3.96 -11.25 -7.73
N PHE A 148 -3.96 -12.47 -7.18
CA PHE A 148 -3.20 -13.59 -7.78
C PHE A 148 -3.71 -14.01 -9.18
N PRO A 149 -5.03 -14.22 -9.42
CA PRO A 149 -5.57 -14.41 -10.76
C PRO A 149 -5.38 -13.19 -11.66
N ALA A 150 -5.46 -11.96 -11.13
CA ALA A 150 -5.21 -10.75 -11.90
C ALA A 150 -3.78 -10.70 -12.47
N PHE A 151 -2.78 -11.17 -11.71
CA PHE A 151 -1.41 -11.31 -12.21
C PHE A 151 -1.33 -12.26 -13.41
N TRP A 152 -2.04 -13.39 -13.35
CA TRP A 152 -2.10 -14.35 -14.46
C TRP A 152 -2.79 -13.75 -15.69
N ARG A 153 -3.93 -13.07 -15.47
CA ARG A 153 -4.65 -12.34 -16.53
C ARG A 153 -3.73 -11.32 -17.19
N LEU A 154 -3.03 -10.50 -16.41
CA LEU A 154 -2.11 -9.47 -16.91
C LEU A 154 -1.00 -10.05 -17.80
N ARG A 155 -0.44 -11.22 -17.44
CA ARG A 155 0.58 -11.89 -18.26
C ARG A 155 0.04 -12.41 -19.58
N LYS A 156 -1.22 -12.85 -19.62
CA LYS A 156 -1.88 -13.30 -20.86
C LYS A 156 -2.33 -12.15 -21.74
N THR A 157 -2.92 -11.10 -21.15
CA THR A 157 -3.52 -10.00 -21.91
C THR A 157 -2.51 -8.95 -22.36
N GLN A 158 -1.43 -8.77 -21.63
CA GLN A 158 -0.42 -7.73 -21.92
C GLN A 158 1.01 -8.27 -21.77
N PRO A 159 1.43 -9.24 -22.61
CA PRO A 159 2.74 -9.88 -22.46
C PRO A 159 3.91 -8.91 -22.69
N ASP A 160 3.79 -7.99 -23.65
CA ASP A 160 4.90 -7.15 -24.15
C ASP A 160 5.13 -5.87 -23.35
N THR A 161 4.29 -5.56 -22.37
CA THR A 161 4.45 -4.36 -21.54
C THR A 161 5.81 -4.38 -20.83
N PRO A 162 6.64 -3.34 -20.97
CA PRO A 162 7.93 -3.25 -20.29
C PRO A 162 7.72 -3.21 -18.77
N ARG A 163 8.41 -4.08 -18.04
CA ARG A 163 8.27 -4.25 -16.59
C ARG A 163 9.62 -4.06 -15.93
N SER A 164 9.70 -3.15 -14.95
CA SER A 164 10.92 -2.92 -14.16
C SER A 164 11.38 -4.15 -13.39
N PHE A 165 10.44 -5.03 -13.03
CA PHE A 165 10.71 -6.31 -12.37
C PHE A 165 9.96 -7.44 -13.09
N LYS A 166 10.64 -8.56 -13.30
CA LYS A 166 10.05 -9.80 -13.82
C LYS A 166 10.49 -10.96 -12.95
N ILE A 167 9.53 -11.79 -12.53
CA ILE A 167 9.83 -13.07 -11.88
C ILE A 167 10.67 -13.90 -12.87
N PRO A 168 11.86 -14.35 -12.47
CA PRO A 168 12.77 -15.07 -13.36
C PRO A 168 12.19 -16.44 -13.77
N GLY A 169 12.55 -16.90 -14.96
CA GLY A 169 12.15 -18.20 -15.49
C GLY A 169 10.75 -18.23 -16.10
N LYS A 170 10.42 -19.38 -16.73
CA LYS A 170 9.12 -19.62 -17.39
C LYS A 170 8.09 -20.25 -16.45
N VAL A 171 8.55 -20.98 -15.42
CA VAL A 171 7.71 -21.79 -14.52
C VAL A 171 7.37 -21.06 -13.21
N LEU A 172 8.35 -20.40 -12.57
CA LEU A 172 8.12 -19.66 -11.32
C LEU A 172 7.00 -18.62 -11.39
N PRO A 173 6.82 -17.88 -12.50
CA PRO A 173 5.71 -16.94 -12.59
C PRO A 173 4.32 -17.57 -12.60
N ALA A 174 4.22 -18.89 -12.84
CA ALA A 174 2.98 -19.63 -12.68
C ALA A 174 2.83 -20.19 -11.26
N ILE A 175 3.90 -20.80 -10.76
CA ILE A 175 3.89 -21.50 -9.47
C ILE A 175 3.75 -20.54 -8.30
N LEU A 176 4.50 -19.43 -8.27
CA LEU A 176 4.50 -18.54 -7.10
C LEU A 176 3.13 -17.90 -6.84
N PRO A 177 2.41 -17.32 -7.83
CA PRO A 177 1.06 -16.82 -7.61
C PRO A 177 0.07 -17.93 -7.26
N ALA A 178 0.21 -19.13 -7.83
CA ALA A 178 -0.67 -20.26 -7.52
C ALA A 178 -0.49 -20.73 -6.07
N LEU A 179 0.75 -20.88 -5.60
CA LEU A 179 1.05 -21.20 -4.20
C LEU A 179 0.53 -20.11 -3.27
N GLY A 180 0.70 -18.83 -3.62
CA GLY A 180 0.15 -17.71 -2.86
C GLY A 180 -1.38 -17.77 -2.76
N PHE A 181 -2.06 -18.02 -3.89
CA PHE A 181 -3.51 -18.17 -3.91
C PHE A 181 -3.97 -19.35 -3.04
N LEU A 182 -3.37 -20.53 -3.21
CA LEU A 182 -3.70 -21.73 -2.43
C LEU A 182 -3.47 -21.51 -0.94
N SER A 183 -2.40 -20.82 -0.57
CA SER A 183 -2.09 -20.51 0.85
C SER A 183 -3.14 -19.58 1.46
N ILE A 184 -3.54 -18.52 0.74
CA ILE A 184 -4.59 -17.61 1.22
C ILE A 184 -5.96 -18.30 1.24
N ALA A 185 -6.29 -19.11 0.22
CA ALA A 185 -7.53 -19.86 0.19
C ALA A 185 -7.63 -20.86 1.34
N PHE A 186 -6.53 -21.56 1.65
CA PHE A 186 -6.43 -22.43 2.81
C PHE A 186 -6.60 -21.64 4.13
N ALA A 187 -5.93 -20.49 4.26
CA ALA A 187 -6.07 -19.65 5.45
C ALA A 187 -7.50 -19.12 5.63
N VAL A 188 -8.20 -18.77 4.55
CA VAL A 188 -9.63 -18.42 4.59
C VAL A 188 -10.47 -19.61 5.06
N ALA A 189 -10.20 -20.83 4.59
CA ALA A 189 -10.90 -22.02 5.07
C ALA A 189 -10.69 -22.25 6.57
N LEU A 190 -9.48 -22.02 7.08
CA LEU A 190 -9.18 -22.12 8.51
C LEU A 190 -9.92 -21.09 9.36
N LEU A 191 -10.21 -19.89 8.84
CA LEU A 191 -10.99 -18.88 9.57
C LEU A 191 -12.40 -19.37 9.92
N PHE A 192 -12.96 -20.30 9.15
CA PHE A 192 -14.27 -20.89 9.43
C PHE A 192 -14.24 -21.98 10.51
N ILE A 193 -13.06 -22.33 11.02
CA ILE A 193 -12.90 -23.26 12.14
C ILE A 193 -12.77 -22.41 13.42
N PRO A 194 -13.80 -22.34 14.28
CA PRO A 194 -13.72 -21.57 15.51
C PRO A 194 -12.70 -22.18 16.48
N PRO A 195 -11.98 -21.35 17.27
CA PRO A 195 -11.07 -21.85 18.29
C PRO A 195 -11.86 -22.56 19.41
N SER A 196 -11.42 -23.74 19.82
CA SER A 196 -12.07 -24.53 20.88
C SER A 196 -11.97 -23.93 22.28
N GLN A 197 -11.06 -22.96 22.48
CA GLN A 197 -10.76 -22.34 23.77
C GLN A 197 -11.62 -21.11 24.06
N ILE A 198 -12.33 -20.57 23.06
CA ILE A 198 -13.15 -19.37 23.19
C ILE A 198 -14.61 -19.74 22.94
N ASP A 199 -15.50 -19.29 23.82
CA ASP A 199 -16.93 -19.33 23.53
C ASP A 199 -17.28 -18.32 22.43
N MET A 200 -17.44 -18.84 21.21
CA MET A 200 -17.85 -18.07 20.03
C MET A 200 -19.36 -18.23 19.73
N GLY A 201 -20.11 -18.88 20.63
CA GLY A 201 -21.48 -19.32 20.39
C GLY A 201 -21.56 -20.47 19.38
N GLY A 202 -22.74 -20.65 18.79
CA GLY A 202 -22.96 -21.71 17.80
C GLY A 202 -22.17 -21.50 16.51
N TYR A 203 -21.72 -22.59 15.88
CA TYR A 203 -20.97 -22.56 14.60
C TYR A 203 -21.63 -21.67 13.54
N PHE A 204 -22.94 -21.80 13.35
CA PHE A 204 -23.69 -21.01 12.36
C PHE A 204 -23.70 -19.51 12.69
N GLN A 205 -23.72 -19.13 13.98
CA GLN A 205 -23.63 -17.73 14.37
C GLN A 205 -22.22 -17.18 14.11
N TYR A 206 -21.19 -17.95 14.42
CA TYR A 206 -19.80 -17.58 14.15
C TYR A 206 -19.55 -17.42 12.64
N ALA A 207 -19.86 -18.45 11.84
CA ALA A 207 -19.71 -18.43 10.40
C ALA A 207 -20.56 -17.32 9.78
N GLY A 208 -21.80 -17.13 10.24
CA GLY A 208 -22.68 -16.06 9.80
C GLY A 208 -22.11 -14.67 10.07
N LYS A 209 -21.48 -14.43 11.22
CA LYS A 209 -20.81 -13.15 11.52
C LYS A 209 -19.61 -12.91 10.59
N ILE A 210 -18.79 -13.93 10.31
CA ILE A 210 -17.65 -13.81 9.39
C ILE A 210 -18.12 -13.52 7.97
N ILE A 211 -19.04 -14.33 7.44
CA ILE A 211 -19.57 -14.16 6.09
C ILE A 211 -20.30 -12.81 5.98
N GLY A 212 -21.16 -12.49 6.95
CA GLY A 212 -21.90 -11.24 6.97
C GLY A 212 -20.98 -10.02 7.00
N GLY A 213 -19.93 -10.04 7.83
CA GLY A 213 -18.94 -8.97 7.87
C GLY A 213 -18.13 -8.84 6.57
N ALA A 214 -17.72 -9.95 5.98
CA ALA A 214 -17.02 -9.96 4.70
C ALA A 214 -17.90 -9.42 3.55
N VAL A 215 -19.14 -9.90 3.46
CA VAL A 215 -20.12 -9.43 2.47
C VAL A 215 -20.41 -7.94 2.67
N LEU A 216 -20.62 -7.50 3.92
CA LEU A 216 -20.84 -6.09 4.23
C LEU A 216 -19.66 -5.23 3.77
N ALA A 217 -18.42 -5.66 4.05
CA ALA A 217 -17.22 -4.94 3.62
C ALA A 217 -17.13 -4.81 2.10
N VAL A 218 -17.39 -5.90 1.36
CA VAL A 218 -17.39 -5.91 -0.11
C VAL A 218 -18.51 -5.02 -0.65
N VAL A 219 -19.73 -5.13 -0.12
CA VAL A 219 -20.88 -4.32 -0.54
C VAL A 219 -20.63 -2.84 -0.29
N VAL A 220 -20.07 -2.46 0.86
CA VAL A 220 -19.71 -1.08 1.17
C VAL A 220 -18.64 -0.57 0.21
N ALA A 221 -17.59 -1.36 -0.06
CA ALA A 221 -16.54 -0.99 -1.01
C ALA A 221 -17.09 -0.79 -2.43
N GLU A 222 -17.89 -1.73 -2.92
CA GLU A 222 -18.54 -1.66 -4.24
C GLU A 222 -19.52 -0.50 -4.35
N TYR A 223 -20.31 -0.24 -3.29
CA TYR A 223 -21.22 0.89 -3.24
C TYR A 223 -20.48 2.22 -3.33
N ILE A 224 -19.39 2.39 -2.57
CA ILE A 224 -18.55 3.59 -2.60
C ILE A 224 -17.97 3.77 -4.01
N TYR A 225 -17.44 2.71 -4.61
CA TYR A 225 -16.84 2.74 -5.93
C TYR A 225 -17.85 3.11 -7.03
N HIS A 226 -19.01 2.45 -7.08
CA HIS A 226 -20.05 2.72 -8.08
C HIS A 226 -20.66 4.12 -7.91
N ARG A 227 -20.83 4.58 -6.66
CA ARG A 227 -21.29 5.95 -6.39
C ARG A 227 -20.27 6.97 -6.89
N ALA A 228 -18.98 6.72 -6.71
CA ALA A 228 -17.92 7.58 -7.21
C ALA A 228 -17.90 7.63 -8.74
N GLN A 229 -17.95 6.49 -9.42
CA GLN A 229 -18.03 6.45 -10.88
C GLN A 229 -19.23 7.24 -11.42
N LYS A 230 -20.42 7.04 -10.84
CA LYS A 230 -21.62 7.81 -11.23
C LYS A 230 -21.46 9.31 -11.00
N ARG A 231 -20.86 9.71 -9.88
CA ARG A 231 -20.57 11.13 -9.60
C ARG A 231 -19.58 11.71 -10.62
N ASN A 232 -18.49 11.01 -10.89
CA ASN A 232 -17.46 11.47 -11.83
C ASN A 232 -18.00 11.55 -13.27
N ALA A 233 -18.83 10.58 -13.68
CA ALA A 233 -19.52 10.61 -14.96
C ALA A 233 -20.48 11.82 -15.07
N ARG A 234 -21.24 12.12 -14.00
CA ARG A 234 -22.11 13.31 -13.95
C ARG A 234 -21.34 14.62 -13.99
N LEU A 235 -20.22 14.72 -13.27
CA LEU A 235 -19.33 15.89 -13.31
C LEU A 235 -18.76 16.11 -14.71
N SER A 236 -18.35 15.02 -15.38
CA SER A 236 -17.90 15.04 -16.77
C SER A 236 -18.99 15.53 -17.75
N MET A 237 -20.24 15.08 -17.58
CA MET A 237 -21.36 15.52 -18.43
C MET A 237 -21.88 16.94 -18.13
N ALA A 238 -21.81 17.41 -16.88
CA ALA A 238 -22.35 18.70 -16.47
C ALA A 238 -21.44 19.90 -16.82
N GLY A 239 -20.37 19.69 -17.58
CA GLY A 239 -19.33 20.71 -17.82
C GLY A 239 -18.57 21.14 -16.55
N GLY A 240 -18.88 20.51 -15.40
CA GLY A 240 -18.34 20.83 -14.09
C GLY A 240 -16.98 20.21 -13.91
N ASN A 241 -15.95 20.94 -14.34
CA ASN A 241 -14.55 20.58 -14.32
C ASN A 241 -14.29 19.15 -14.82
N LYS A 242 -13.88 19.04 -16.09
CA LYS A 242 -12.85 18.07 -16.45
C LYS A 242 -11.87 18.06 -15.29
N MET A 243 -11.70 16.91 -14.64
CA MET A 243 -10.56 16.63 -13.77
C MET A 243 -9.38 17.34 -14.41
N TYR A 244 -8.83 18.35 -13.72
CA TYR A 244 -7.79 19.21 -14.26
C TYR A 244 -6.57 18.31 -14.48
N MET A 245 -6.56 17.61 -15.61
CA MET A 245 -5.38 17.11 -16.25
C MET A 245 -4.87 18.34 -16.98
N PRO A 246 -3.87 19.05 -16.44
CA PRO A 246 -3.22 20.10 -17.21
C PRO A 246 -2.72 19.44 -18.50
N VAL A 247 -3.40 19.69 -19.60
CA VAL A 247 -2.94 19.27 -20.92
C VAL A 247 -1.92 20.31 -21.35
N LEU A 248 -0.66 19.88 -21.47
CA LEU A 248 0.40 20.69 -22.03
C LEU A 248 0.48 20.39 -23.52
N GLU A 249 0.01 21.31 -24.36
CA GLU A 249 0.24 21.24 -25.80
C GLU A 249 1.62 21.83 -26.12
N ILE A 250 2.48 21.01 -26.74
CA ILE A 250 3.85 21.39 -27.05
C ILE A 250 3.97 21.54 -28.57
N ASN A 251 4.30 22.76 -29.01
CA ASN A 251 4.60 22.99 -30.42
C ASN A 251 6.05 22.62 -30.72
N LEU A 252 6.26 21.43 -31.27
CA LEU A 252 7.59 20.89 -31.57
C LEU A 252 8.39 21.77 -32.55
N ARG A 253 7.72 22.40 -33.53
CA ARG A 253 8.40 23.29 -34.50
C ARG A 253 8.95 24.54 -33.81
N LYS A 254 8.15 25.17 -32.95
CA LYS A 254 8.61 26.32 -32.14
C LYS A 254 9.70 25.91 -31.17
N LEU A 255 9.63 24.73 -30.58
CA LEU A 255 10.67 24.22 -29.68
C LEU A 255 12.00 24.04 -30.42
N GLU A 256 11.98 23.48 -31.63
CA GLU A 256 13.16 23.35 -32.49
C GLU A 256 13.73 24.72 -32.90
N GLU A 257 12.88 25.66 -33.32
CA GLU A 257 13.27 27.01 -33.72
C GLU A 257 13.88 27.81 -32.55
N ASN A 258 13.28 27.69 -31.36
CA ASN A 258 13.80 28.32 -30.14
C ASN A 258 15.16 27.72 -29.76
N ALA A 259 15.31 26.39 -29.79
CA ALA A 259 16.58 25.73 -29.51
C ALA A 259 17.68 26.20 -30.46
N ARG A 260 17.37 26.36 -31.76
CA ARG A 260 18.30 26.88 -32.76
C ARG A 260 18.70 28.33 -32.48
N THR A 261 17.71 29.15 -32.12
CA THR A 261 17.90 30.58 -31.84
C THR A 261 18.73 30.80 -30.59
N GLU A 262 18.41 30.10 -29.49
CA GLU A 262 19.17 30.17 -28.23
C GLU A 262 20.61 29.70 -28.43
N LYS A 263 20.81 28.58 -29.13
CA LYS A 263 22.16 28.09 -29.44
C LYS A 263 22.96 29.14 -30.22
N ALA A 264 22.38 29.75 -31.24
CA ALA A 264 23.06 30.76 -32.05
C ALA A 264 23.40 32.02 -31.24
N LEU A 265 22.45 32.50 -30.43
CA LEU A 265 22.64 33.68 -29.58
C LEU A 265 23.74 33.46 -28.54
N LEU A 266 23.71 32.33 -27.83
CA LEU A 266 24.67 32.03 -26.77
C LEU A 266 26.06 31.66 -27.30
N ALA A 267 26.13 31.05 -28.49
CA ALA A 267 27.39 30.78 -29.17
C ALA A 267 28.16 32.06 -29.49
N SER A 268 27.49 33.19 -29.76
CA SER A 268 28.15 34.49 -29.98
C SER A 268 28.93 34.98 -28.76
N SER A 269 28.59 34.48 -27.56
CA SER A 269 29.25 34.79 -26.29
C SER A 269 30.17 33.65 -25.81
N GLY A 270 30.41 32.63 -26.64
CA GLY A 270 31.23 31.46 -26.29
C GLY A 270 30.58 30.50 -25.28
N ILE A 271 29.25 30.55 -25.12
CA ILE A 271 28.51 29.71 -24.17
C ILE A 271 27.89 28.53 -24.93
N ASP A 272 28.16 27.31 -24.44
CA ASP A 272 27.52 26.08 -24.95
C ASP A 272 26.26 25.74 -24.12
N VAL A 273 25.27 25.13 -24.79
CA VAL A 273 23.92 24.95 -24.23
C VAL A 273 23.63 23.48 -24.03
N MET A 274 23.07 23.15 -22.86
CA MET A 274 22.51 21.84 -22.55
C MET A 274 21.01 21.98 -22.31
N ALA A 275 20.21 21.12 -22.94
CA ALA A 275 18.77 21.12 -22.75
C ALA A 275 18.34 20.21 -21.61
N VAL A 276 17.21 20.50 -20.97
CA VAL A 276 16.65 19.69 -19.87
C VAL A 276 15.27 19.19 -20.26
N ASN A 277 15.12 17.87 -20.45
CA ASN A 277 13.87 17.25 -20.91
C ASN A 277 12.94 16.80 -19.75
N LYS A 278 13.16 17.34 -18.54
CA LYS A 278 12.50 16.93 -17.29
C LYS A 278 11.01 17.22 -17.26
N VAL A 279 10.61 18.40 -17.73
CA VAL A 279 9.21 18.85 -17.71
C VAL A 279 8.33 18.01 -18.64
N PHE A 280 8.95 17.36 -19.62
CA PHE A 280 8.28 16.57 -20.64
C PHE A 280 8.27 15.06 -20.33
N ASP A 281 8.63 14.66 -19.09
CA ASP A 281 8.73 13.27 -18.64
C ASP A 281 9.51 12.34 -19.60
N GLY A 282 10.59 12.86 -20.20
CA GLY A 282 11.39 12.10 -21.14
C GLY A 282 10.69 11.78 -22.46
N CYS A 283 9.74 12.63 -22.88
CA CYS A 283 9.13 12.60 -24.22
C CYS A 283 10.23 12.64 -25.28
N VAL A 284 10.17 11.70 -26.23
CA VAL A 284 11.21 11.50 -27.25
C VAL A 284 11.12 12.58 -28.30
N GLU A 285 9.90 13.00 -28.62
CA GLU A 285 9.58 14.02 -29.62
C GLU A 285 10.12 15.39 -29.22
N THR A 286 10.02 15.76 -27.94
CA THR A 286 10.60 17.01 -27.43
C THR A 286 12.12 16.96 -27.42
N ALA A 287 12.71 15.82 -27.04
CA ALA A 287 14.15 15.61 -27.11
C ALA A 287 14.66 15.70 -28.56
N GLN A 288 13.95 15.09 -29.50
CA GLN A 288 14.29 15.11 -30.92
C GLN A 288 14.18 16.53 -31.50
N ALA A 289 13.12 17.28 -31.17
CA ALA A 289 12.96 18.66 -31.62
C ALA A 289 14.12 19.55 -31.15
N VAL A 290 14.54 19.41 -29.89
CA VAL A 290 15.68 20.16 -29.35
C VAL A 290 17.01 19.74 -29.98
N PHE A 291 17.19 18.43 -30.22
CA PHE A 291 18.36 17.90 -30.92
C PHE A 291 18.44 18.42 -32.37
N ASN A 292 17.32 18.46 -33.09
CA ASN A 292 17.21 19.04 -34.44
C ASN A 292 17.48 20.55 -34.45
N GLY A 293 17.19 21.24 -33.34
CA GLY A 293 17.56 22.64 -33.11
C GLY A 293 19.08 22.84 -32.93
N GLY A 294 19.84 21.75 -32.78
CA GLY A 294 21.30 21.75 -32.71
C GLY A 294 21.85 21.59 -31.30
N ILE A 295 21.02 21.48 -30.26
CA ILE A 295 21.50 21.23 -28.89
C ILE A 295 21.72 19.72 -28.73
N THR A 296 22.99 19.30 -28.65
CA THR A 296 23.37 17.88 -28.70
C THR A 296 23.36 17.19 -27.34
N VAL A 297 23.36 17.95 -26.25
CA VAL A 297 23.37 17.41 -24.88
C VAL A 297 22.01 17.64 -24.22
N ILE A 298 21.37 16.54 -23.82
CA ILE A 298 20.03 16.54 -23.20
C ILE A 298 20.10 15.87 -21.83
N ALA A 299 19.65 16.59 -20.81
CA ALA A 299 19.69 16.16 -19.43
C ALA A 299 18.31 15.74 -18.91
N GLU A 300 18.31 14.72 -18.04
CA GLU A 300 17.13 14.29 -17.29
C GLU A 300 17.52 13.75 -15.91
N SER A 301 16.61 13.84 -14.95
CA SER A 301 16.69 13.39 -13.58
C SER A 301 16.40 11.89 -13.38
N ARG A 302 15.61 11.26 -14.26
CA ARG A 302 15.21 9.85 -14.13
C ARG A 302 15.93 8.97 -15.13
N THR A 303 16.58 7.91 -14.65
CA THR A 303 17.36 6.98 -15.49
C THR A 303 16.50 6.24 -16.53
N TYR A 304 15.21 5.99 -16.26
CA TYR A 304 14.33 5.38 -17.26
C TYR A 304 14.01 6.35 -18.41
N ASN A 305 13.87 7.66 -18.15
CA ASN A 305 13.67 8.67 -19.19
C ASN A 305 14.90 8.83 -20.07
N LEU A 306 16.10 8.80 -19.47
CA LEU A 306 17.35 8.79 -20.23
C LEU A 306 17.45 7.62 -21.21
N LYS A 307 16.94 6.43 -20.84
CA LYS A 307 16.92 5.28 -21.75
C LYS A 307 16.00 5.52 -22.95
N LYS A 308 14.84 6.15 -22.76
CA LYS A 308 13.91 6.47 -23.85
C LYS A 308 14.54 7.41 -24.88
N ILE A 309 15.19 8.47 -24.41
CA ILE A 309 15.75 9.51 -25.30
C ILE A 309 17.12 9.15 -25.87
N ARG A 310 17.76 8.07 -25.41
CA ARG A 310 19.07 7.64 -25.93
C ARG A 310 19.02 7.29 -27.42
N GLU A 311 17.86 6.87 -27.90
CA GLU A 311 17.64 6.48 -29.30
C GLU A 311 17.62 7.70 -30.26
N THR A 312 17.54 8.93 -29.75
CA THR A 312 17.55 10.16 -30.59
C THR A 312 18.94 10.56 -31.10
N GLY A 313 20.01 9.90 -30.63
CA GLY A 313 21.39 10.23 -30.99
C GLY A 313 22.00 11.40 -30.18
N CYS A 314 21.28 11.92 -29.20
CA CYS A 314 21.79 12.95 -28.29
C CYS A 314 22.73 12.37 -27.21
N THR A 315 23.65 13.20 -26.72
CA THR A 315 24.43 12.90 -25.52
C THR A 315 23.55 13.10 -24.29
N THR A 316 23.27 12.03 -23.56
CA THR A 316 22.40 12.08 -22.38
C THR A 316 23.18 12.43 -21.11
N CYS A 317 22.67 13.36 -20.30
CA CYS A 317 23.24 13.73 -19.00
C CYS A 317 22.28 13.43 -17.84
N LEU A 318 22.76 12.83 -16.75
CA LEU A 318 21.94 12.58 -15.56
C LEU A 318 22.00 13.80 -14.63
N LEU A 319 20.90 14.55 -14.55
CA LEU A 319 20.74 15.66 -13.60
C LEU A 319 20.53 15.12 -12.18
N ARG A 320 21.56 15.24 -11.34
CA ARG A 320 21.45 15.00 -9.90
C ARG A 320 21.59 16.31 -9.14
N SER A 321 20.58 16.64 -8.34
CA SER A 321 20.77 17.62 -7.27
C SER A 321 21.66 16.98 -6.20
N ARG A 322 22.67 17.72 -5.70
CA ARG A 322 23.36 17.34 -4.47
C ARG A 322 22.39 17.61 -3.34
N VAL A 323 21.68 16.57 -2.90
CA VAL A 323 21.00 16.54 -1.60
C VAL A 323 21.85 15.69 -0.69
#